data_AF-A0A1N7R1C3-F1
#
_entry.id   AF-A0A1N7R1C3-F1
#
_cell.length_a   1.000
_cell.length_b   1.000
_cell.length_c   1.000
_cell.angle_alpha   90.00
_cell.angle_beta   90.00
_cell.angle_gamma   90.00
#
_symmetry.space_group_name_H-M   'P 1'
#
loop_
_entity.id
_entity.type
_entity.pdbx_description
1 polymer ?
#
loop_
_entity_poly.entity_id
_entity_poly.type
_entity_poly.pdbx_seq_one_letter_code
_entity_poly.pdbx_strand_id
1 'polypeptide(L)'
;MVPCIEILIGTLKFTAATEVTIKKSWRTFTDTATIKLPKAIYYYDGNGILKPVEHLGNFIKVGDKVEIRLGYNRQLFTEFTGYVA
;
A
#
# COMPACT_ATOMS: atom_id res chain seq x y z
N MET A 1 -11.67 -15.44 10.66
CA MET A 1 -11.76 -14.08 10.09
C MET A 1 -10.56 -13.90 9.18
N VAL A 2 -10.75 -13.62 7.88
CA VAL A 2 -9.63 -13.52 6.92
C VAL A 2 -9.25 -12.05 6.75
N PRO A 3 -8.02 -11.63 7.08
CA PRO A 3 -7.59 -10.27 6.86
C PRO A 3 -7.47 -10.00 5.36
N CYS A 4 -7.90 -8.82 4.94
CA CYS A 4 -7.78 -8.34 3.57
C CYS A 4 -7.09 -6.98 3.60
N ILE A 5 -6.12 -6.82 2.71
CA ILE A 5 -5.36 -5.59 2.56
C ILE A 5 -5.30 -5.19 1.10
N GLU A 6 -5.49 -3.91 0.86
CA GLU A 6 -5.32 -3.30 -0.45
C GLU A 6 -4.59 -1.97 -0.26
N ILE A 7 -3.41 -1.86 -0.85
CA ILE A 7 -2.59 -0.66 -0.82
C ILE A 7 -2.48 -0.13 -2.24
N LEU A 8 -2.81 1.13 -2.43
CA LEU A 8 -2.70 1.84 -3.70
C LEU A 8 -1.60 2.90 -3.54
N ILE A 9 -0.58 2.85 -4.41
CA ILE A 9 0.49 3.85 -4.47
C ILE A 9 0.59 4.32 -5.92
N GLY A 10 0.16 5.56 -6.19
CA GLY A 10 0.05 6.07 -7.55
C GLY A 10 -0.85 5.18 -8.41
N THR A 11 -0.27 4.52 -9.42
CA THR A 11 -0.96 3.57 -10.31
C THR A 11 -0.84 2.10 -9.87
N LEU A 12 0.01 1.80 -8.89
CA LEU A 12 0.28 0.44 -8.45
C LEU A 12 -0.71 0.01 -7.36
N LYS A 13 -1.19 -1.23 -7.50
CA LYS A 13 -2.05 -1.89 -6.53
C LYS A 13 -1.33 -3.08 -5.93
N PHE A 14 -1.25 -3.11 -4.60
CA PHE A 14 -0.67 -4.19 -3.81
C PHE A 14 -1.75 -4.83 -2.94
N THR A 15 -1.77 -6.16 -2.92
CA THR A 15 -2.69 -6.96 -2.10
C THR A 15 -2.00 -7.63 -0.91
N ALA A 16 -0.71 -7.33 -0.70
CA ALA A 16 0.09 -7.88 0.37
C ALA A 16 1.21 -6.91 0.77
N ALA A 17 1.54 -6.90 2.05
CA ALA A 17 2.70 -6.23 2.63
C ALA A 17 3.25 -7.09 3.77
N THR A 18 4.53 -6.94 4.08
CA THR A 18 5.15 -7.63 5.22
C THR A 18 4.67 -7.02 6.54
N GLU A 19 4.57 -5.69 6.60
CA GLU A 19 4.11 -4.98 7.78
C GLU A 19 3.49 -3.64 7.36
N VAL A 20 2.41 -3.26 8.04
CA VAL A 20 1.80 -1.93 7.92
C VAL A 20 1.59 -1.36 9.30
N THR A 21 2.19 -0.20 9.57
CA THR A 21 2.04 0.53 10.81
C THR A 21 1.42 1.89 10.51
N ILE A 22 0.22 2.13 11.04
CA ILE A 22 -0.46 3.43 10.94
C ILE A 22 -0.42 4.07 12.33
N LYS A 23 0.23 5.22 12.44
CA LYS A 23 0.25 6.03 13.66
C LYS A 23 -0.76 7.15 13.51
N LYS A 24 -1.90 6.99 14.19
CA LYS A 24 -2.90 8.04 14.41
C LYS A 24 -2.86 8.50 15.84
N SER A 25 -2.81 9.81 16.06
CA SER A 25 -2.86 10.38 17.39
C SER A 25 -3.56 11.72 17.36
N TRP A 26 -4.48 11.92 18.30
CA TRP A 26 -5.21 13.19 18.46
C TRP A 26 -4.28 14.39 18.73
N ARG A 27 -3.07 14.14 19.24
CA ARG A 27 -2.08 15.19 19.54
C ARG A 27 -1.29 15.64 18.32
N THR A 28 -1.19 14.79 17.29
CA THR A 28 -0.46 15.09 16.06
C THR A 28 -1.44 15.40 14.96
N PHE A 29 -1.32 16.57 14.35
CA PHE A 29 -2.22 16.98 13.28
C PHE A 29 -2.11 16.11 12.02
N THR A 30 -0.95 15.51 11.80
CA THR A 30 -0.67 14.65 10.65
C THR A 30 -0.53 13.20 11.07
N ASP A 31 -1.31 12.33 10.45
CA ASP A 31 -1.13 10.89 10.56
C ASP A 31 0.07 10.44 9.74
N THR A 32 0.75 9.39 10.19
CA THR A 32 1.88 8.80 9.46
C THR A 32 1.68 7.31 9.28
N ALA A 33 2.00 6.79 8.09
CA ALA A 33 1.96 5.38 7.79
C ALA A 33 3.33 4.89 7.33
N THR A 34 3.75 3.73 7.83
CA THR A 34 4.98 3.04 7.42
C THR A 34 4.59 1.69 6.87
N ILE A 35 4.97 1.42 5.61
CA ILE A 35 4.69 0.16 4.92
C ILE A 35 6.02 -0.53 4.63
N LYS A 36 6.18 -1.77 5.11
CA LYS A 36 7.28 -2.64 4.70
C LYS A 36 6.78 -3.61 3.66
N LEU A 37 7.33 -3.50 2.46
CA LEU A 37 6.99 -4.36 1.33
C LEU A 37 8.05 -5.47 1.16
N PRO A 38 7.65 -6.68 0.75
CA PRO A 38 8.60 -7.74 0.42
C PRO A 38 9.40 -7.37 -0.84
N LYS A 39 10.64 -7.85 -0.96
CA LYS A 39 11.52 -7.54 -2.12
C LYS A 39 10.94 -8.04 -3.45
N ALA A 40 10.28 -9.19 -3.44
CA ALA A 40 9.62 -9.75 -4.62
C ALA A 40 8.13 -9.38 -4.56
N ILE A 41 7.76 -8.34 -5.29
CA ILE A 41 6.35 -7.98 -5.48
C ILE A 41 6.00 -8.25 -6.94
N TYR A 42 4.85 -8.86 -7.16
CA TYR A 42 4.33 -9.10 -8.49
C TYR A 42 3.25 -8.07 -8.80
N TYR A 43 3.30 -7.49 -9.98
CA TYR A 43 2.21 -6.68 -10.52
C TYR A 43 1.59 -7.40 -11.71
N TYR A 44 0.30 -7.19 -11.91
CA TYR A 44 -0.37 -7.60 -13.14
C TYR A 44 -0.12 -6.50 -14.18
N ASP A 45 0.60 -6.84 -15.25
CA ASP A 45 0.75 -5.96 -16.41
C ASP A 45 -0.60 -5.80 -17.14
N GLY A 46 -0.72 -4.82 -18.04
CA GLY A 46 -1.95 -4.58 -18.84
C GLY A 46 -2.43 -5.78 -19.66
N ASN A 47 -1.56 -6.79 -19.83
CA ASN A 47 -1.85 -8.05 -20.51
C ASN A 47 -2.19 -9.21 -19.54
N GLY A 48 -2.37 -8.93 -18.24
CA GLY A 48 -2.72 -9.93 -17.22
C GLY A 48 -1.57 -10.85 -16.78
N ILE A 49 -0.32 -10.56 -17.19
CA ILE A 49 0.86 -11.34 -16.83
C ILE A 49 1.41 -10.84 -15.49
N LEU A 50 1.61 -11.77 -14.54
CA LEU A 50 2.30 -11.52 -13.28
C LEU A 50 3.79 -11.30 -13.52
N LYS A 51 4.24 -10.04 -13.41
CA LYS A 51 5.67 -9.69 -13.54
C LYS A 51 6.24 -9.28 -12.18
N PRO A 52 7.45 -9.76 -11.82
CA PRO A 52 8.15 -9.26 -10.64
C PRO A 52 8.59 -7.81 -10.87
N VAL A 53 8.44 -6.96 -9.85
CA VAL A 53 8.96 -5.60 -9.83
C VAL A 53 10.46 -5.68 -9.53
N GLU A 54 11.32 -5.52 -10.54
CA GLU A 54 12.78 -5.59 -10.37
C GLU A 54 13.34 -4.47 -9.49
N HIS A 55 12.76 -3.25 -9.60
CA HIS A 55 13.17 -2.09 -8.82
C HIS A 55 11.96 -1.25 -8.38
N LEU A 56 11.46 -1.49 -7.16
CA LEU A 56 10.35 -0.72 -6.58
C LEU A 56 10.59 0.79 -6.58
N GLY A 57 11.85 1.21 -6.39
CA GLY A 57 12.24 2.62 -6.34
C GLY A 57 12.05 3.40 -7.65
N ASN A 58 11.88 2.73 -8.79
CA ASN A 58 11.56 3.41 -10.05
C ASN A 58 10.07 3.72 -10.18
N PHE A 59 9.21 2.96 -9.50
CA PHE A 59 7.77 3.08 -9.62
C PHE A 59 7.13 3.89 -8.50
N ILE A 60 7.76 3.91 -7.32
CA ILE A 60 7.29 4.69 -6.17
C ILE A 60 8.14 5.96 -6.11
N LYS A 61 7.52 7.11 -6.37
CA LYS A 61 8.16 8.42 -6.28
C LYS A 61 7.64 9.20 -5.09
N VAL A 62 8.50 10.06 -4.54
CA VAL A 62 8.09 11.06 -3.55
C VAL A 62 7.00 11.94 -4.17
N GLY A 63 5.90 12.11 -3.43
CA GLY A 63 4.71 12.82 -3.89
C GLY A 63 3.60 11.93 -4.48
N ASP A 64 3.84 10.63 -4.67
CA ASP A 64 2.77 9.73 -5.12
C ASP A 64 1.70 9.60 -4.04
N LYS A 65 0.43 9.64 -4.47
CA LYS A 65 -0.70 9.44 -3.56
C LYS A 65 -0.72 8.00 -3.06
N VAL A 66 -0.88 7.85 -1.75
CA VAL A 66 -0.99 6.56 -1.06
C VAL A 66 -2.39 6.43 -0.45
N GLU A 67 -3.03 5.29 -0.69
CA GLU A 67 -4.27 4.90 -0.01
C GLU A 67 -4.11 3.49 0.55
N ILE A 68 -4.35 3.33 1.85
CA ILE A 68 -4.27 2.06 2.56
C ILE A 68 -5.68 1.66 2.97
N ARG A 69 -6.13 0.51 2.47
CA ARG A 69 -7.40 -0.09 2.83
C ARG A 69 -7.16 -1.39 3.59
N LEU A 70 -7.79 -1.51 4.74
CA LEU A 70 -7.69 -2.67 5.61
C LEU A 70 -9.10 -3.14 5.98
N GLY A 71 -9.22 -4.43 6.26
CA GLY A 71 -10.44 -4.97 6.81
C GLY A 71 -10.44 -6.49 6.80
N TYR A 72 -11.64 -7.07 6.87
CA TYR A 72 -11.84 -8.49 7.04
C TYR A 72 -12.92 -9.02 6.10
N ASN A 73 -12.81 -10.30 5.72
CA ASN A 73 -13.83 -11.00 4.94
C ASN A 73 -14.20 -10.27 3.63
N ARG A 74 -13.19 -9.73 2.92
CA ARG A 74 -13.31 -8.94 1.68
C ARG A 74 -14.02 -7.57 1.83
N GLN A 75 -14.37 -7.16 3.05
CA GLN A 75 -14.79 -5.80 3.33
C GLN A 75 -13.55 -4.97 3.66
N LEU A 76 -13.29 -3.96 2.84
CA LEU A 76 -12.14 -3.07 2.93
C LEU A 76 -12.63 -1.67 3.30
N PHE A 77 -11.98 -1.06 4.28
CA PHE A 77 -12.22 0.32 4.69
C PHE A 77 -10.93 1.14 4.50
N THR A 78 -11.08 2.38 4.04
CA THR A 78 -9.93 3.27 3.88
C THR A 78 -9.46 3.75 5.24
N GLU A 79 -8.31 3.23 5.68
CA GLU A 79 -7.72 3.55 6.97
C GLU A 79 -6.75 4.72 6.90
N PHE A 80 -6.09 4.93 5.76
CA PHE A 80 -5.13 6.03 5.59
C PHE A 80 -5.12 6.53 4.15
N THR A 81 -5.02 7.85 4.00
CA THR A 81 -4.75 8.53 2.74
C THR A 81 -3.65 9.56 2.97
N GLY A 82 -2.69 9.60 2.07
CA GLY A 82 -1.56 10.50 2.19
C GLY A 82 -0.69 10.49 0.93
N TYR A 83 0.57 10.89 1.10
CA TYR A 83 1.55 10.95 0.03
C TYR A 83 2.85 10.30 0.47
N VAL A 84 3.62 9.76 -0.48
CA VAL A 84 4.98 9.29 -0.24
C VAL A 84 5.85 10.48 0.11
N ALA A 85 6.48 10.45 1.28
CA ALA A 85 7.46 11.42 1.74
C ALA A 85 8.89 10.94 1.46
#